data_AF-A0A7C6ENV7-F1
#
_entry.id   AF-A0A7C6ENV7-F1
#
_cell.length_a   1.000
_cell.length_b   1.000
_cell.length_c   1.000
_cell.angle_alpha   90.00
_cell.angle_beta   90.00
_cell.angle_gamma   90.00
#
_symmetry.space_group_name_H-M   'P 1'
#
loop_
_entity.id
_entity.type
_entity.pdbx_description
1 polymer ?
#
loop_
_entity_poly.entity_id
_entity_poly.type
_entity_poly.pdbx_seq_one_letter_code
_entity_poly.pdbx_strand_id
1 'polypeptide(L)'
;MRKWGIWIAFFLFACLLEAAPENFIKESGIMKTEEIRNLFAFVLAEKEVAFQFLGYSGVIIRTTEGAVIIDPADRLRGEDFKTLPSAAVNLVLFTHDHYDHFNHASTVALYKATAAPILAEPSVVNHLRNDIPAQKLFAASIDQPFQSGNIKVQAVRGTHVGPILLYHITIGKISIFHGGDSGYVPLSGLKADVAFLPTGEPSPTASPEQAFRLALELKPKVIIAIHGSGRQSKELERLIQEKMPDVKMIIPAPNTVNRIKLD
;
A
#
# COMPACT_ATOMS: atom_id res chain seq x y z
N MET A 1 -5.15 62.28 -35.93
CA MET A 1 -6.29 61.67 -35.20
C MET A 1 -6.75 60.43 -35.95
N ARG A 2 -7.11 59.35 -35.21
CA ARG A 2 -7.50 57.96 -35.61
C ARG A 2 -6.36 56.95 -35.44
N LYS A 3 -6.15 56.42 -34.22
CA LYS A 3 -6.81 55.31 -33.49
C LYS A 3 -6.08 53.98 -33.73
N TRP A 4 -5.19 53.67 -32.78
CA TRP A 4 -4.55 52.37 -32.60
C TRP A 4 -5.55 51.42 -31.95
N GLY A 5 -5.77 50.25 -32.55
CA GLY A 5 -6.56 49.15 -31.97
C GLY A 5 -5.62 48.15 -31.30
N ILE A 6 -5.68 48.09 -29.98
CA ILE A 6 -4.98 47.12 -29.13
C ILE A 6 -5.76 45.80 -29.21
N TRP A 7 -5.14 44.74 -29.72
CA TRP A 7 -5.68 43.38 -29.61
C TRP A 7 -5.21 42.75 -28.30
N ILE A 8 -6.12 42.59 -27.35
CA ILE A 8 -5.91 41.85 -26.11
C ILE A 8 -6.07 40.37 -26.43
N ALA A 9 -4.97 39.62 -26.41
CA ALA A 9 -5.01 38.16 -26.52
C ALA A 9 -5.43 37.57 -25.16
N PHE A 10 -6.65 37.06 -25.08
CA PHE A 10 -7.10 36.20 -23.98
C PHE A 10 -6.45 34.82 -24.15
N PHE A 11 -5.43 34.52 -23.35
CA PHE A 11 -4.95 33.15 -23.16
C PHE A 11 -5.90 32.42 -22.22
N LEU A 12 -6.88 31.71 -22.79
CA LEU A 12 -7.63 30.67 -22.10
C LEU A 12 -6.70 29.45 -21.98
N PHE A 13 -6.10 29.27 -20.81
CA PHE A 13 -5.37 28.06 -20.44
C PHE A 13 -6.40 26.96 -20.17
N ALA A 14 -6.87 26.29 -21.23
CA ALA A 14 -7.63 25.06 -21.10
C ALA A 14 -6.65 23.96 -20.68
N CYS A 15 -6.69 23.60 -19.39
CA CYS A 15 -6.08 22.37 -18.89
C CYS A 15 -6.78 21.18 -19.57
N LEU A 16 -6.23 20.71 -20.69
CA LEU A 16 -6.58 19.40 -21.24
C LEU A 16 -6.00 18.35 -20.28
N LEU A 17 -6.85 17.77 -19.44
CA LEU A 17 -6.63 16.39 -19.01
C LEU A 17 -6.77 15.54 -20.28
N GLU A 18 -5.66 15.24 -20.94
CA GLU A 18 -5.63 14.17 -21.93
C GLU A 18 -5.92 12.86 -21.18
N ALA A 19 -7.11 12.30 -21.41
CA ALA A 19 -7.40 10.93 -21.02
C ALA A 19 -6.36 10.03 -21.70
N ALA A 20 -5.67 9.20 -20.92
CA ALA A 20 -4.70 8.26 -21.46
C ALA A 20 -5.36 7.41 -22.57
N PRO A 21 -4.68 7.15 -23.70
CA PRO A 21 -5.27 6.43 -24.82
C PRO A 21 -5.72 5.03 -24.37
N GLU A 22 -6.90 4.59 -24.82
CA GLU A 22 -7.51 3.32 -24.40
C GLU A 22 -6.57 2.10 -24.53
N ASN A 23 -5.71 2.10 -25.54
CA ASN A 23 -4.70 1.05 -25.73
C ASN A 23 -3.66 1.01 -24.61
N PHE A 24 -3.22 2.14 -24.09
CA PHE A 24 -2.29 2.21 -22.96
C PHE A 24 -2.94 1.73 -21.67
N ILE A 25 -4.22 2.07 -21.45
CA ILE A 25 -4.99 1.57 -20.30
C ILE A 25 -5.15 0.05 -20.41
N LYS A 26 -5.41 -0.48 -21.60
CA LYS A 26 -5.53 -1.92 -21.84
C LYS A 26 -4.20 -2.66 -21.64
N GLU A 27 -3.10 -2.15 -22.19
CA GLU A 27 -1.76 -2.74 -22.03
C GLU A 27 -1.28 -2.71 -20.58
N SER A 28 -1.44 -1.58 -19.89
CA SER A 28 -1.09 -1.47 -18.47
C SER A 28 -1.93 -2.41 -17.59
N GLY A 29 -3.21 -2.62 -17.92
CA GLY A 29 -4.07 -3.62 -17.29
C GLY A 29 -3.58 -5.06 -17.50
N ILE A 30 -3.21 -5.42 -18.73
CA ILE A 30 -2.68 -6.75 -19.06
C ILE A 30 -1.35 -7.00 -18.33
N MET A 31 -0.43 -6.03 -18.35
CA MET A 31 0.87 -6.13 -17.67
C MET A 31 0.69 -6.35 -16.17
N LYS A 32 -0.19 -5.58 -15.52
CA LYS A 32 -0.52 -5.76 -14.11
C LYS A 32 -1.06 -7.15 -13.80
N THR A 33 -1.97 -7.64 -14.65
CA THR A 33 -2.61 -8.96 -14.51
C THR A 33 -1.57 -10.09 -14.55
N GLU A 34 -0.64 -10.03 -15.51
CA GLU A 34 0.49 -10.98 -15.62
C GLU A 34 1.44 -10.89 -14.42
N GLU A 35 1.74 -9.68 -13.93
CA GLU A 35 2.59 -9.50 -12.76
C GLU A 35 1.97 -10.10 -11.48
N ILE A 36 0.66 -9.99 -11.27
CA ILE A 36 -0.02 -10.70 -10.16
C ILE A 36 0.20 -12.22 -10.29
N ARG A 37 0.05 -12.78 -11.50
CA ARG A 37 0.29 -14.21 -11.73
C ARG A 37 1.75 -14.57 -11.41
N ASN A 38 2.71 -13.76 -11.85
CA ASN A 38 4.13 -13.94 -11.59
C ASN A 38 4.42 -13.93 -10.08
N LEU A 39 3.81 -13.01 -9.33
CA LEU A 39 3.96 -12.93 -7.87
C LEU A 39 3.67 -14.27 -7.18
N PHE A 40 2.60 -14.94 -7.57
CA PHE A 40 2.18 -16.21 -6.97
C PHE A 40 2.87 -17.44 -7.58
N ALA A 41 3.51 -17.30 -8.74
CA ALA A 41 4.31 -18.36 -9.37
C ALA A 41 5.73 -18.47 -8.78
N PHE A 42 6.24 -17.43 -8.12
CA PHE A 42 7.57 -17.48 -7.50
C PHE A 42 7.70 -18.56 -6.42
N VAL A 43 8.74 -19.38 -6.55
CA VAL A 43 9.25 -20.22 -5.47
C VAL A 43 10.12 -19.33 -4.57
N LEU A 44 9.62 -19.06 -3.37
CA LEU A 44 10.30 -18.27 -2.36
C LEU A 44 11.04 -19.17 -1.38
N ALA A 45 12.19 -18.71 -0.89
CA ALA A 45 12.85 -19.27 0.28
C ALA A 45 12.32 -18.62 1.57
N GLU A 46 12.61 -19.24 2.73
CA GLU A 46 12.10 -18.83 4.05
C GLU A 46 12.42 -17.36 4.42
N LYS A 47 13.53 -16.80 3.91
CA LYS A 47 13.97 -15.41 4.13
C LYS A 47 13.67 -14.49 2.95
N GLU A 48 12.72 -14.86 2.10
CA GLU A 48 12.36 -14.05 0.95
C GLU A 48 10.93 -13.54 1.03
N VAL A 49 10.79 -12.28 0.61
CA VAL A 49 9.51 -11.60 0.48
C VAL A 49 9.36 -11.22 -0.98
N ALA A 50 8.23 -11.58 -1.59
CA ALA A 50 7.82 -10.98 -2.84
C ALA A 50 6.69 -9.99 -2.58
N PHE A 51 6.70 -8.86 -3.28
CA PHE A 51 5.60 -7.91 -3.22
C PHE A 51 5.32 -7.30 -4.58
N GLN A 52 4.08 -6.88 -4.77
CA GLN A 52 3.66 -6.02 -5.88
C GLN A 52 3.08 -4.73 -5.32
N PHE A 53 3.61 -3.60 -5.76
CA PHE A 53 3.08 -2.29 -5.40
C PHE A 53 1.93 -1.94 -6.35
N LEU A 54 0.74 -1.65 -5.83
CA LEU A 54 -0.46 -1.36 -6.62
C LEU A 54 -0.67 0.14 -6.88
N GLY A 55 0.09 0.99 -6.20
CA GLY A 55 -0.08 2.45 -6.17
C GLY A 55 -0.67 2.95 -4.85
N TYR A 56 -0.54 4.25 -4.56
CA TYR A 56 -0.88 4.84 -3.25
C TYR A 56 -0.20 4.09 -2.11
N SER A 57 -0.97 3.44 -1.25
CA SER A 57 -0.53 2.56 -0.16
C SER A 57 -0.75 1.07 -0.49
N GLY A 58 -1.32 0.76 -1.66
CA GLY A 58 -1.75 -0.59 -2.01
C GLY A 58 -0.59 -1.53 -2.28
N VAL A 59 -0.54 -2.66 -1.58
CA VAL A 59 0.48 -3.70 -1.77
C VAL A 59 -0.11 -5.10 -1.67
N ILE A 60 0.40 -6.01 -2.50
CA ILE A 60 0.28 -7.46 -2.28
C ILE A 60 1.63 -7.95 -1.78
N ILE A 61 1.67 -8.67 -0.67
CA ILE A 61 2.89 -9.20 -0.08
C ILE A 61 2.74 -10.71 0.08
N ARG A 62 3.79 -11.47 -0.27
CA ARG A 62 3.83 -12.92 -0.17
C ARG A 62 5.16 -13.39 0.42
N THR A 63 5.06 -14.38 1.28
CA THR A 63 6.17 -15.18 1.82
C THR A 63 5.87 -16.66 1.56
N THR A 64 6.74 -17.57 2.02
CA THR A 64 6.43 -19.01 2.03
C THR A 64 5.27 -19.38 2.96
N GLU A 65 4.99 -18.53 3.96
CA GLU A 65 4.06 -18.79 5.06
C GLU A 65 2.69 -18.12 4.86
N GLY A 66 2.52 -17.34 3.80
CA GLY A 66 1.24 -16.73 3.45
C GLY A 66 1.37 -15.44 2.63
N ALA A 67 0.22 -14.93 2.21
CA ALA A 67 0.10 -13.67 1.49
C ALA A 67 -0.99 -12.76 2.07
N VAL A 68 -0.73 -11.46 2.02
CA VAL A 68 -1.65 -10.40 2.44
C VAL A 68 -1.83 -9.37 1.33
N ILE A 69 -2.99 -8.72 1.31
CA ILE A 69 -3.25 -7.53 0.49
C ILE A 69 -3.57 -6.39 1.46
N ILE A 70 -2.92 -5.24 1.29
CA ILE A 70 -3.11 -4.06 2.16
C ILE A 70 -3.51 -2.89 1.27
N ASP A 71 -4.54 -2.14 1.67
CA ASP A 71 -5.00 -0.90 1.04
C ASP A 71 -5.10 -0.95 -0.50
N PRO A 72 -5.71 -1.98 -1.11
CA PRO A 72 -5.76 -2.09 -2.56
C PRO A 72 -6.56 -0.98 -3.24
N ALA A 73 -7.31 -0.17 -2.49
CA ALA A 73 -8.21 0.85 -3.01
C ALA A 73 -9.05 0.30 -4.17
N ASP A 74 -8.97 0.94 -5.33
CA ASP A 74 -9.58 0.52 -6.58
C ASP A 74 -8.58 -0.10 -7.57
N ARG A 75 -7.38 -0.50 -7.12
CA ARG A 75 -6.27 -0.93 -7.96
C ARG A 75 -6.36 -2.38 -8.45
N LEU A 76 -7.23 -3.19 -7.85
CA LEU A 76 -7.55 -4.56 -8.30
C LEU A 76 -8.98 -4.60 -8.85
N ARG A 77 -9.15 -5.06 -10.10
CA ARG A 77 -10.45 -5.09 -10.80
C ARG A 77 -10.52 -6.24 -11.80
N GLY A 78 -11.74 -6.74 -12.05
CA GLY A 78 -12.04 -7.60 -13.20
C GLY A 78 -11.12 -8.82 -13.32
N GLU A 79 -10.31 -8.84 -14.37
CA GLU A 79 -9.38 -9.94 -14.67
C GLU A 79 -8.27 -10.13 -13.63
N ASP A 80 -7.90 -9.09 -12.87
CA ASP A 80 -6.90 -9.18 -11.80
C ASP A 80 -7.29 -10.23 -10.75
N PHE A 81 -8.59 -10.34 -10.46
CA PHE A 81 -9.08 -11.30 -9.48
C PHE A 81 -8.94 -12.75 -9.96
N LYS A 82 -8.91 -12.98 -11.27
CA LYS A 82 -8.75 -14.32 -11.85
C LYS A 82 -7.31 -14.81 -11.82
N THR A 83 -6.34 -13.92 -11.61
CA THR A 83 -4.92 -14.29 -11.50
C THR A 83 -4.48 -14.55 -10.07
N LEU A 84 -5.29 -14.19 -9.08
CA LEU A 84 -5.11 -14.64 -7.70
C LEU A 84 -5.43 -16.13 -7.60
N PRO A 85 -4.48 -17.00 -7.21
CA PRO A 85 -4.81 -18.41 -7.03
C PRO A 85 -5.83 -18.59 -5.90
N SER A 86 -6.68 -19.60 -6.04
CA SER A 86 -7.71 -19.89 -5.04
C SER A 86 -7.09 -20.10 -3.66
N ALA A 87 -7.67 -19.45 -2.65
CA ALA A 87 -7.21 -19.49 -1.25
C ALA A 87 -5.75 -19.05 -1.00
N ALA A 88 -5.10 -18.37 -1.97
CA ALA A 88 -3.72 -17.92 -1.81
C ALA A 88 -3.58 -16.63 -0.98
N VAL A 89 -4.65 -15.84 -0.85
CA VAL A 89 -4.70 -14.65 -0.01
C VAL A 89 -5.25 -15.03 1.36
N ASN A 90 -4.45 -14.81 2.41
CA ASN A 90 -4.79 -15.24 3.77
C ASN A 90 -5.45 -14.14 4.61
N LEU A 91 -5.19 -12.86 4.27
CA LEU A 91 -5.75 -11.71 4.97
C LEU A 91 -5.75 -10.48 4.04
N VAL A 92 -6.84 -9.73 4.04
CA VAL A 92 -6.91 -8.40 3.44
C VAL A 92 -6.96 -7.36 4.57
N LEU A 93 -6.15 -6.32 4.48
CA LEU A 93 -6.05 -5.28 5.50
C LEU A 93 -6.41 -3.90 4.93
N PHE A 94 -7.08 -3.08 5.73
CA PHE A 94 -7.34 -1.67 5.42
C PHE A 94 -6.93 -0.76 6.57
N THR A 95 -6.10 0.24 6.30
CA THR A 95 -5.60 1.20 7.30
C THR A 95 -6.65 2.23 7.69
N HIS A 96 -7.48 2.66 6.74
CA HIS A 96 -8.63 3.56 6.93
C HIS A 96 -9.53 3.61 5.66
N ASP A 97 -10.55 4.47 5.66
CA ASP A 97 -11.64 4.48 4.67
C ASP A 97 -11.52 5.52 3.54
N HIS A 98 -10.39 6.23 3.42
CA HIS A 98 -10.18 7.17 2.31
C HIS A 98 -10.02 6.45 0.96
N TYR A 99 -10.36 7.17 -0.11
CA TYR A 99 -10.55 6.63 -1.46
C TYR A 99 -9.30 5.96 -2.07
N ASP A 100 -8.11 6.42 -1.66
CA ASP A 100 -6.80 5.95 -2.09
C ASP A 100 -6.28 4.76 -1.26
N HIS A 101 -7.06 4.30 -0.29
CA HIS A 101 -6.82 3.10 0.52
C HIS A 101 -7.97 2.08 0.42
N PHE A 102 -9.21 2.57 0.38
CA PHE A 102 -10.42 1.77 0.42
C PHE A 102 -11.37 2.12 -0.73
N ASN A 103 -11.92 1.09 -1.36
CA ASN A 103 -13.05 1.21 -2.28
C ASN A 103 -14.06 0.09 -2.00
N HIS A 104 -15.30 0.46 -1.68
CA HIS A 104 -16.34 -0.50 -1.29
C HIS A 104 -16.58 -1.59 -2.35
N ALA A 105 -16.85 -1.19 -3.59
CA ALA A 105 -17.18 -2.13 -4.67
C ALA A 105 -16.02 -3.08 -4.98
N SER A 106 -14.79 -2.55 -5.04
CA SER A 106 -13.59 -3.35 -5.30
C SER A 106 -13.31 -4.32 -4.15
N THR A 107 -13.56 -3.92 -2.90
CA THR A 107 -13.39 -4.76 -1.71
C THR A 107 -14.38 -5.93 -1.70
N VAL A 108 -15.65 -5.67 -1.99
CA VAL A 108 -16.67 -6.73 -2.08
C VAL A 108 -16.34 -7.71 -3.21
N ALA A 109 -15.86 -7.21 -4.36
CA ALA A 109 -15.42 -8.07 -5.46
C ALA A 109 -14.18 -8.92 -5.09
N LEU A 110 -13.19 -8.32 -4.42
CA LEU A 110 -12.00 -9.01 -3.93
C LEU A 110 -12.36 -10.12 -2.92
N TYR A 111 -13.29 -9.84 -2.00
CA TYR A 111 -13.77 -10.85 -1.07
C TYR A 111 -14.48 -12.01 -1.79
N LYS A 112 -15.35 -11.72 -2.75
CA LYS A 112 -16.02 -12.77 -3.55
C LYS A 112 -15.03 -13.65 -4.30
N ALA A 113 -13.92 -13.09 -4.78
CA ALA A 113 -12.90 -13.82 -5.50
C ALA A 113 -12.00 -14.69 -4.59
N THR A 114 -11.74 -14.25 -3.35
CA THR A 114 -10.70 -14.86 -2.49
C THR A 114 -11.25 -15.58 -1.25
N ALA A 115 -12.45 -15.21 -0.78
CA ALA A 115 -13.00 -15.58 0.53
C ALA A 115 -12.07 -15.29 1.74
N ALA A 116 -11.06 -14.44 1.54
CA ALA A 116 -10.10 -14.07 2.55
C ALA A 116 -10.78 -13.25 3.67
N PRO A 117 -10.42 -13.45 4.94
CA PRO A 117 -10.86 -12.57 6.00
C PRO A 117 -10.34 -11.15 5.77
N ILE A 118 -11.11 -10.16 6.23
CA ILE A 118 -10.79 -8.74 6.18
C ILE A 118 -10.56 -8.25 7.61
N LEU A 119 -9.39 -7.65 7.88
CA LEU A 119 -9.08 -6.92 9.11
C LEU A 119 -8.94 -5.44 8.78
N ALA A 120 -9.73 -4.57 9.41
CA ALA A 120 -9.73 -3.17 9.01
C ALA A 120 -9.94 -2.22 10.19
N GLU A 121 -9.59 -0.95 9.98
CA GLU A 121 -10.04 0.14 10.84
C GLU A 121 -11.58 0.14 10.94
N PRO A 122 -12.16 0.39 12.13
CA PRO A 122 -13.59 0.28 12.39
C PRO A 122 -14.55 0.96 11.39
N SER A 123 -14.20 2.09 10.78
CA SER A 123 -15.04 2.76 9.77
C SER A 123 -15.22 1.90 8.52
N VAL A 124 -14.15 1.26 8.04
CA VAL A 124 -14.19 0.34 6.89
C VAL A 124 -15.06 -0.88 7.21
N VAL A 125 -14.97 -1.42 8.43
CA VAL A 125 -15.87 -2.50 8.89
C VAL A 125 -17.33 -2.07 8.83
N ASN A 126 -17.63 -0.84 9.27
CA ASN A 126 -18.98 -0.30 9.21
C ASN A 126 -19.51 -0.17 7.78
N HIS A 127 -18.64 0.17 6.81
CA HIS A 127 -19.01 0.21 5.40
C HIS A 127 -19.33 -1.18 4.82
N LEU A 128 -18.68 -2.24 5.32
CA LEU A 128 -18.77 -3.59 4.73
C LEU A 128 -19.74 -4.55 5.44
N ARG A 129 -20.27 -4.20 6.62
CA ARG A 129 -21.03 -5.12 7.48
C ARG A 129 -22.28 -5.75 6.87
N ASN A 130 -22.84 -5.14 5.82
CA ASN A 130 -24.01 -5.66 5.11
C ASN A 130 -23.65 -6.55 3.91
N ASP A 131 -22.41 -6.49 3.44
CA ASP A 131 -21.94 -7.15 2.23
C ASP A 131 -21.02 -8.34 2.52
N ILE A 132 -20.33 -8.31 3.67
CA ILE A 132 -19.37 -9.32 4.10
C ILE A 132 -19.88 -10.01 5.36
N PRO A 133 -19.89 -11.36 5.42
CA PRO A 133 -20.30 -12.09 6.61
C PRO A 133 -19.46 -11.71 7.85
N ALA A 134 -20.10 -11.56 9.00
CA ALA A 134 -19.44 -11.13 10.24
C ALA A 134 -18.24 -12.01 10.63
N GLN A 135 -18.28 -13.32 10.35
CA GLN A 135 -17.16 -14.24 10.60
C GLN A 135 -15.96 -14.06 9.67
N LYS A 136 -16.03 -13.12 8.72
CA LYS A 136 -14.97 -12.77 7.76
C LYS A 136 -14.59 -11.29 7.82
N LEU A 137 -15.20 -10.51 8.70
CA LEU A 137 -14.99 -9.06 8.80
C LEU A 137 -14.65 -8.67 10.24
N PHE A 138 -13.42 -8.21 10.46
CA PHE A 138 -12.86 -7.97 11.79
C PHE A 138 -12.42 -6.52 11.93
N ALA A 139 -12.80 -5.89 13.04
CA ALA A 139 -12.27 -4.58 13.43
C ALA A 139 -10.90 -4.74 14.09
N ALA A 140 -9.89 -4.05 13.57
CA ALA A 140 -8.59 -3.96 14.19
C ALA A 140 -8.64 -3.14 15.47
N SER A 141 -7.84 -3.54 16.46
CA SER A 141 -7.69 -2.86 17.75
C SER A 141 -6.22 -2.70 18.09
N ILE A 142 -5.87 -1.57 18.71
CA ILE A 142 -4.50 -1.33 19.22
C ILE A 142 -4.22 -2.11 20.51
N ASP A 143 -5.28 -2.54 21.21
CA ASP A 143 -5.16 -3.22 22.51
C ASP A 143 -5.05 -4.74 22.35
N GLN A 144 -5.49 -5.27 21.20
CA GLN A 144 -5.55 -6.71 20.97
C GLN A 144 -4.97 -7.06 19.59
N PRO A 145 -3.90 -7.86 19.51
CA PRO A 145 -3.40 -8.36 18.24
C PRO A 145 -4.41 -9.34 17.62
N PHE A 146 -4.47 -9.32 16.29
CA PHE A 146 -5.26 -10.26 15.50
C PHE A 146 -4.38 -11.41 14.99
N GLN A 147 -4.96 -12.62 14.89
CA GLN A 147 -4.27 -13.80 14.38
C GLN A 147 -5.13 -14.50 13.33
N SER A 148 -4.55 -14.81 12.18
CA SER A 148 -5.15 -15.64 11.12
C SER A 148 -4.10 -16.61 10.58
N GLY A 149 -4.18 -17.89 10.97
CA GLY A 149 -3.15 -18.88 10.62
C GLY A 149 -1.76 -18.45 11.10
N ASN A 150 -0.79 -18.39 10.18
CA ASN A 150 0.59 -17.98 10.45
C ASN A 150 0.80 -16.45 10.44
N ILE A 151 -0.28 -15.67 10.31
CA ILE A 151 -0.24 -14.21 10.23
C ILE A 151 -0.72 -13.63 11.56
N LYS A 152 0.15 -12.87 12.21
CA LYS A 152 -0.17 -12.03 13.38
C LYS A 152 -0.15 -10.57 12.98
N VAL A 153 -1.14 -9.80 13.40
CA VAL A 153 -1.22 -8.36 13.15
C VAL A 153 -1.37 -7.61 14.46
N GLN A 154 -0.47 -6.65 14.70
CA GLN A 154 -0.60 -5.66 15.75
C GLN A 154 -0.89 -4.31 15.11
N ALA A 155 -2.00 -3.68 15.52
CA ALA A 155 -2.34 -2.35 15.06
C ALA A 155 -1.63 -1.28 15.89
N VAL A 156 -1.25 -0.19 15.24
CA VAL A 156 -0.70 1.01 15.86
C VAL A 156 -1.56 2.20 15.44
N ARG A 157 -1.94 3.05 16.38
CA ARG A 157 -2.66 4.30 16.04
C ARG A 157 -1.73 5.22 15.27
N GLY A 158 -2.13 5.61 14.05
CA GLY A 158 -1.40 6.58 13.25
C GLY A 158 -1.84 8.03 13.51
N THR A 159 -1.18 8.95 12.80
CA THR A 159 -1.51 10.38 12.74
C THR A 159 -1.93 10.73 11.32
N HIS A 160 -3.21 11.01 11.12
CA HIS A 160 -3.79 11.39 9.82
C HIS A 160 -5.00 12.31 10.04
N VAL A 161 -5.58 12.87 8.96
CA VAL A 161 -6.88 13.55 9.02
C VAL A 161 -7.98 12.50 9.10
N GLY A 162 -8.33 12.14 10.34
CA GLY A 162 -9.31 11.08 10.62
C GLY A 162 -8.64 9.83 11.24
N PRO A 163 -9.44 8.83 11.63
CA PRO A 163 -8.93 7.59 12.19
C PRO A 163 -8.07 6.82 11.18
N ILE A 164 -6.90 6.35 11.63
CA ILE A 164 -6.04 5.46 10.86
C ILE A 164 -5.36 4.45 11.78
N LEU A 165 -5.21 3.23 11.29
CA LEU A 165 -4.39 2.19 11.92
C LEU A 165 -3.26 1.77 10.99
N LEU A 166 -2.05 1.71 11.55
CA LEU A 166 -0.85 1.14 10.92
C LEU A 166 -0.73 -0.30 11.35
N TYR A 167 -0.07 -1.13 10.54
CA TYR A 167 0.01 -2.56 10.81
C TYR A 167 1.44 -3.04 10.94
N HIS A 168 1.76 -3.63 12.09
CA HIS A 168 2.90 -4.51 12.25
C HIS A 168 2.42 -5.94 12.04
N ILE A 169 2.92 -6.59 10.99
CA ILE A 169 2.45 -7.87 10.49
C ILE A 169 3.60 -8.86 10.58
N THR A 170 3.40 -9.95 11.29
CA THR A 170 4.34 -11.08 11.31
C THR A 170 3.76 -12.21 10.48
N ILE A 171 4.48 -12.66 9.45
CA ILE A 171 4.14 -13.82 8.62
C ILE A 171 5.24 -14.86 8.82
N GLY A 172 4.97 -15.89 9.60
CA GLY A 172 5.99 -16.82 10.06
C GLY A 172 7.09 -16.12 10.87
N LYS A 173 8.32 -16.06 10.35
CA LYS A 173 9.47 -15.39 11.00
C LYS A 173 9.75 -13.99 10.46
N ILE A 174 9.04 -13.56 9.42
CA ILE A 174 9.27 -12.26 8.77
C ILE A 174 8.33 -11.23 9.38
N SER A 175 8.90 -10.12 9.82
CA SER A 175 8.18 -8.96 10.35
C SER A 175 8.10 -7.83 9.32
N ILE A 176 6.90 -7.32 9.09
CA ILE A 176 6.60 -6.30 8.10
C ILE A 176 5.88 -5.14 8.80
N PHE A 177 6.24 -3.90 8.50
CA PHE A 177 5.49 -2.72 8.92
C PHE A 177 4.85 -2.03 7.73
N HIS A 178 3.58 -1.67 7.84
CA HIS A 178 2.85 -0.88 6.86
C HIS A 178 2.38 0.44 7.46
N GLY A 179 2.95 1.54 6.98
CA GLY A 179 2.73 2.88 7.52
C GLY A 179 1.49 3.60 7.01
N GLY A 180 0.66 2.95 6.19
CA GLY A 180 -0.53 3.58 5.59
C GLY A 180 -0.14 4.86 4.86
N ASP A 181 -0.68 5.99 5.29
CA ASP A 181 -0.25 7.33 4.90
C ASP A 181 -0.10 8.26 6.13
N SER A 182 0.29 7.68 7.25
CA SER A 182 0.43 8.40 8.53
C SER A 182 1.68 9.29 8.57
N GLY A 183 1.60 10.35 9.37
CA GLY A 183 2.78 11.01 9.94
C GLY A 183 3.51 10.12 10.96
N TYR A 184 4.58 10.64 11.56
CA TYR A 184 5.33 9.89 12.57
C TYR A 184 4.48 9.63 13.83
N VAL A 185 4.63 8.43 14.38
CA VAL A 185 4.13 8.05 15.70
C VAL A 185 5.19 7.21 16.41
N PRO A 186 5.29 7.27 17.76
CA PRO A 186 6.14 6.36 18.51
C PRO A 186 5.68 4.91 18.33
N LEU A 187 6.60 4.01 18.01
CA LEU A 187 6.32 2.60 17.72
C LEU A 187 6.65 1.67 18.90
N SER A 188 6.93 2.24 20.07
CA SER A 188 7.11 1.50 21.33
C SER A 188 8.12 0.34 21.23
N GLY A 189 9.19 0.52 20.46
CA GLY A 189 10.25 -0.47 20.29
C GLY A 189 9.94 -1.59 19.29
N LEU A 190 8.87 -1.49 18.49
CA LEU A 190 8.62 -2.39 17.37
C LEU A 190 9.79 -2.37 16.38
N LYS A 191 10.16 -3.55 15.90
CA LYS A 191 11.13 -3.75 14.82
C LYS A 191 10.45 -4.46 13.65
N ALA A 192 10.90 -4.18 12.44
CA ALA A 192 10.45 -4.88 11.23
C ALA A 192 11.65 -5.30 10.39
N ASP A 193 11.54 -6.38 9.61
CA ASP A 193 12.53 -6.71 8.59
C ASP A 193 12.30 -5.85 7.33
N VAL A 194 11.03 -5.63 7.00
CA VAL A 194 10.58 -4.88 5.83
C VAL A 194 9.61 -3.79 6.26
N ALA A 195 9.81 -2.54 5.81
CA ALA A 195 8.92 -1.43 6.12
C ALA A 195 8.41 -0.74 4.85
N PHE A 196 7.09 -0.66 4.69
CA PHE A 196 6.42 0.15 3.67
C PHE A 196 6.07 1.50 4.29
N LEU A 197 6.78 2.55 3.88
CA LEU A 197 6.73 3.87 4.54
C LEU A 197 6.18 4.95 3.60
N PRO A 198 5.13 5.68 4.02
CA PRO A 198 4.54 6.72 3.19
C PRO A 198 5.43 7.95 3.11
N THR A 199 5.69 8.43 1.90
CA THR A 199 6.63 9.54 1.70
C THR A 199 5.95 10.89 1.48
N GLY A 200 4.62 10.93 1.32
CA GLY A 200 3.86 12.17 1.21
C GLY A 200 2.59 12.04 0.38
N GLU A 201 2.48 12.89 -0.64
CA GLU A 201 1.27 13.10 -1.45
C GLU A 201 0.56 11.81 -1.92
N PRO A 202 -0.78 11.80 -2.01
CA PRO A 202 -1.70 12.88 -1.65
C PRO A 202 -1.90 13.07 -0.13
N SER A 203 -1.20 12.31 0.71
CA SER A 203 -1.36 12.42 2.15
C SER A 203 -0.93 13.80 2.67
N PRO A 204 -1.72 14.43 3.54
CA PRO A 204 -1.37 15.70 4.17
C PRO A 204 -0.49 15.53 5.42
N THR A 205 -0.28 14.29 5.90
CA THR A 205 0.46 14.01 7.14
C THR A 205 1.77 13.28 6.95
N ALA A 206 1.89 12.48 5.89
CA ALA A 206 3.15 11.83 5.55
C ALA A 206 4.16 12.82 4.93
N SER A 207 5.45 12.60 5.21
CA SER A 207 6.55 13.31 4.56
C SER A 207 7.81 12.43 4.58
N PRO A 208 8.83 12.71 3.75
CA PRO A 208 10.09 11.97 3.80
C PRO A 208 10.73 11.99 5.19
N GLU A 209 10.64 13.11 5.89
CA GLU A 209 11.17 13.27 7.26
C GLU A 209 10.38 12.43 8.27
N GLN A 210 9.04 12.38 8.16
CA GLN A 210 8.23 11.54 9.04
C GLN A 210 8.51 10.05 8.79
N ALA A 211 8.61 9.64 7.51
CA ALA A 211 9.00 8.29 7.14
C ALA A 211 10.38 7.91 7.68
N PHE A 212 11.35 8.82 7.57
CA PHE A 212 12.69 8.61 8.12
C PHE A 212 12.66 8.41 9.64
N ARG A 213 11.82 9.15 10.38
CA ARG A 213 11.67 8.94 11.83
C ARG A 213 11.07 7.58 12.18
N LEU A 214 10.10 7.09 11.39
CA LEU A 214 9.57 5.73 11.55
C LEU A 214 10.67 4.69 11.29
N ALA A 215 11.50 4.90 10.26
CA ALA A 215 12.63 4.01 9.94
C ALA A 215 13.64 3.89 11.09
N LEU A 216 13.94 5.00 11.78
CA LEU A 216 14.85 5.00 12.94
C LEU A 216 14.36 4.12 14.10
N GLU A 217 13.04 4.03 14.31
CA GLU A 217 12.46 3.15 15.33
C GLU A 217 12.41 1.69 14.87
N LEU A 218 11.93 1.45 13.65
CA LEU A 218 11.74 0.12 13.09
C LEU A 218 13.04 -0.64 12.84
N LYS A 219 14.12 0.10 12.50
CA LYS A 219 15.42 -0.44 12.10
C LYS A 219 15.31 -1.57 11.05
N PRO A 220 14.61 -1.35 9.94
CA PRO A 220 14.37 -2.39 8.95
C PRO A 220 15.61 -2.75 8.15
N LYS A 221 15.64 -3.96 7.59
CA LYS A 221 16.63 -4.33 6.57
C LYS A 221 16.31 -3.67 5.23
N VAL A 222 15.03 -3.57 4.91
CA VAL A 222 14.54 -3.01 3.64
C VAL A 222 13.39 -2.03 3.87
N ILE A 223 13.48 -0.87 3.22
CA ILE A 223 12.41 0.12 3.16
C ILE A 223 11.86 0.18 1.74
N ILE A 224 10.54 0.21 1.63
CA ILE A 224 9.81 0.42 0.38
C ILE A 224 9.05 1.73 0.52
N ALA A 225 9.30 2.67 -0.39
CA ALA A 225 8.49 3.89 -0.45
C ALA A 225 7.09 3.55 -0.98
N ILE A 226 6.08 3.97 -0.23
CA ILE A 226 4.68 4.04 -0.69
C ILE A 226 4.24 5.49 -0.59
N HIS A 227 3.14 5.86 -1.24
CA HIS A 227 2.72 7.25 -1.37
C HIS A 227 3.85 8.18 -1.87
N GLY A 228 3.54 9.47 -1.92
CA GLY A 228 4.43 10.54 -2.31
C GLY A 228 4.77 10.58 -3.79
N SER A 229 5.26 11.76 -4.17
CA SER A 229 5.88 12.00 -5.47
C SER A 229 7.25 11.32 -5.55
N GLY A 230 7.76 11.14 -6.78
CA GLY A 230 9.12 10.64 -7.00
C GLY A 230 10.19 11.49 -6.28
N ARG A 231 9.96 12.80 -6.15
CA ARG A 231 10.85 13.71 -5.40
C ARG A 231 10.86 13.40 -3.91
N GLN A 232 9.69 13.16 -3.32
CA GLN A 232 9.56 12.80 -1.91
C GLN A 232 10.21 11.44 -1.60
N SER A 233 9.96 10.43 -2.45
CA SER A 233 10.60 9.12 -2.33
C SER A 233 12.13 9.21 -2.45
N LYS A 234 12.65 10.07 -3.35
CA LYS A 234 14.09 10.30 -3.47
C LYS A 234 14.69 11.06 -2.29
N GLU A 235 13.94 11.94 -1.65
CA GLU A 235 14.42 12.58 -0.41
C GLU A 235 14.52 11.58 0.74
N LEU A 236 13.56 10.66 0.89
CA LEU A 236 13.67 9.57 1.86
C LEU A 236 14.89 8.69 1.57
N GLU A 237 15.10 8.31 0.31
CA GLU A 237 16.27 7.54 -0.11
C GLU A 237 17.58 8.24 0.29
N ARG A 238 17.69 9.56 0.09
CA ARG A 238 18.85 10.37 0.49
C ARG A 238 19.07 10.33 2.00
N LEU A 239 18.02 10.51 2.80
CA LEU A 239 18.10 10.46 4.27
C LEU A 239 18.55 9.09 4.78
N ILE A 240 18.04 8.01 4.19
CA ILE A 240 18.40 6.64 4.54
C ILE A 240 19.85 6.34 4.16
N GLN A 241 20.30 6.71 2.96
CA GLN A 241 21.69 6.53 2.55
C GLN A 241 22.67 7.28 3.46
N GLU A 242 22.31 8.48 3.92
CA GLU A 242 23.17 9.31 4.77
C GLU A 242 23.25 8.79 6.22
N LYS A 243 22.14 8.26 6.76
CA LYS A 243 22.01 7.97 8.21
C LYS A 243 21.86 6.49 8.56
N MET A 244 21.47 5.65 7.61
CA MET A 244 21.21 4.22 7.77
C MET A 244 21.75 3.45 6.55
N PRO A 245 23.06 3.53 6.22
CA PRO A 245 23.62 3.06 4.94
C PRO A 245 23.47 1.55 4.70
N ASP A 246 23.29 0.76 5.76
CA ASP A 246 23.08 -0.69 5.67
C ASP A 246 21.62 -1.06 5.29
N VAL A 247 20.70 -0.10 5.29
CA VAL A 247 19.29 -0.31 4.96
C VAL A 247 19.07 -0.15 3.47
N LYS A 248 18.55 -1.21 2.83
CA LYS A 248 18.21 -1.16 1.41
C LYS A 248 16.94 -0.34 1.19
N MET A 249 17.00 0.63 0.29
CA MET A 249 15.84 1.39 -0.16
C MET A 249 15.30 0.87 -1.50
N ILE A 250 13.97 0.79 -1.63
CA ILE A 250 13.28 0.47 -2.88
C ILE A 250 12.22 1.53 -3.15
N ILE A 251 12.29 2.18 -4.31
CA ILE A 251 11.22 3.03 -4.84
C ILE A 251 10.53 2.22 -5.95
N PRO A 252 9.41 1.54 -5.64
CA PRO A 252 8.80 0.60 -6.58
C PRO A 252 8.04 1.34 -7.69
N ALA A 253 8.09 0.80 -8.90
CA ALA A 253 7.15 1.20 -9.94
C ALA A 253 5.80 0.50 -9.71
N PRO A 254 4.66 1.18 -9.93
CA PRO A 254 3.35 0.54 -9.83
C PRO A 254 3.24 -0.70 -10.72
N ASN A 255 2.53 -1.69 -10.20
CA ASN A 255 2.24 -3.00 -10.78
C ASN A 255 3.46 -3.90 -11.04
N THR A 256 4.65 -3.54 -10.55
CA THR A 256 5.86 -4.38 -10.70
C THR A 256 6.04 -5.32 -9.52
N VAL A 257 6.37 -6.58 -9.78
CA VAL A 257 6.76 -7.53 -8.74
C VAL A 257 8.23 -7.34 -8.38
N ASN A 258 8.50 -7.33 -7.09
CA ASN A 258 9.82 -7.23 -6.51
C ASN A 258 10.06 -8.41 -5.57
N ARG A 259 11.29 -8.95 -5.60
CA ARG A 259 11.75 -9.99 -4.67
C ARG A 259 12.84 -9.44 -3.78
N ILE A 260 12.67 -9.61 -2.48
CA ILE A 260 13.57 -9.18 -1.42
C ILE A 260 14.17 -10.42 -0.78
N LYS A 261 15.50 -10.43 -0.61
CA LYS A 261 16.22 -11.38 0.24
C LYS A 261 16.58 -10.69 1.56
N LEU A 262 16.22 -11.31 2.68
CA LEU A 262 16.45 -10.80 4.04
C LEU A 262 17.67 -11.47 4.66
N ASP A 263 18.80 -11.40 3.96
CA ASP A 263 20.07 -11.99 4.38
C ASP A 263 20.73 -11.15 5.49
#